data_AF-A0A350X6H8-F1
#
_entry.id   AF-A0A350X6H8-F1
#
_cell.length_a   1.000
_cell.length_b   1.000
_cell.length_c   1.000
_cell.angle_alpha   90.00
_cell.angle_beta   90.00
_cell.angle_gamma   90.00
#
_symmetry.space_group_name_H-M   'P 1'
#
loop_
_entity.id
_entity.type
_entity.pdbx_description
1 polymer ?
#
loop_
_entity_poly.entity_id
_entity_poly.type
_entity_poly.pdbx_seq_one_letter_code
_entity_poly.pdbx_strand_id
1 'polypeptide(L)'
;MNFKSLAAILVSSLALSGAIASTASAQVRVGEDVQDDVQVSDTGTTFYCVNSGGNFATIAERNGRRTAPIFVWRTREFGRDYTPEQRCNLVTERLNNATAQNGGRLRNLLLTTGRVNRLPVVCYVNSDRTGCNSQNLLFTLDSRNA
;
A
#
# COMPACT_ATOMS: atom_id res chain seq x y z
N MET A 1 -30.86 30.57 21.46
CA MET A 1 -31.84 29.86 20.61
C MET A 1 -32.31 28.64 21.36
N ASN A 2 -33.63 28.49 21.46
CA ASN A 2 -34.38 27.45 22.16
C ASN A 2 -34.40 26.11 21.39
N PHE A 3 -34.99 25.11 22.05
CA PHE A 3 -35.55 23.81 21.59
C PHE A 3 -34.74 22.58 22.07
N LYS A 4 -35.06 22.05 23.26
CA LYS A 4 -36.11 21.06 23.61
C LYS A 4 -35.75 19.62 23.20
N SER A 5 -35.46 18.78 24.20
CA SER A 5 -35.50 17.31 24.11
C SER A 5 -36.88 16.81 23.71
N LEU A 6 -36.99 15.62 23.11
CA LEU A 6 -38.05 14.64 23.35
C LEU A 6 -37.64 13.27 22.79
N ALA A 7 -37.80 12.24 23.62
CA ALA A 7 -37.54 10.83 23.37
C ALA A 7 -38.69 10.15 22.61
N ALA A 8 -38.44 8.96 22.05
CA ALA A 8 -39.19 7.71 22.29
C ALA A 8 -38.96 6.70 21.15
N ILE A 9 -38.27 5.60 21.44
CA ILE A 9 -38.34 4.37 20.64
C ILE A 9 -39.28 3.43 21.40
N LEU A 10 -40.47 3.21 20.86
CA LEU A 10 -41.43 2.22 21.33
C LEU A 10 -40.99 0.85 20.81
N VAL A 11 -40.44 0.00 21.68
CA VAL A 11 -40.25 -1.43 21.37
C VAL A 11 -41.48 -2.17 21.89
N SER A 12 -42.31 -2.61 20.96
CA SER A 12 -43.50 -3.43 21.22
C SER A 12 -43.08 -4.84 21.61
N SER A 13 -43.18 -5.16 22.90
CA SER A 13 -43.00 -6.51 23.43
C SER A 13 -44.22 -7.40 23.09
N LEU A 14 -44.02 -8.45 22.29
CA LEU A 14 -44.94 -9.61 22.27
C LEU A 14 -44.48 -10.60 23.34
N ALA A 15 -45.24 -10.68 24.44
CA ALA A 15 -45.13 -11.75 25.41
C ALA A 15 -46.18 -12.83 25.07
N LEU A 16 -45.73 -14.01 24.64
CA LEU A 16 -46.53 -15.24 24.72
C LEU A 16 -46.06 -16.04 25.94
N SER A 17 -46.99 -16.24 26.86
CA SER A 17 -46.82 -16.91 28.14
C SER A 17 -46.46 -18.39 27.99
N GLY A 18 -45.33 -18.78 28.56
CA GLY A 18 -45.00 -20.17 28.87
C GLY A 18 -44.52 -20.25 30.32
N ALA A 19 -45.29 -20.88 31.20
CA ALA A 19 -44.92 -21.08 32.60
C ALA A 19 -44.08 -22.35 32.73
N ILE A 20 -42.81 -22.22 33.14
CA ILE A 20 -42.05 -23.33 33.73
C ILE A 20 -41.06 -22.79 34.77
N ALA A 21 -41.30 -23.24 36.01
CA ALA A 21 -40.42 -23.41 37.18
C ALA A 21 -39.24 -22.45 37.45
N SER A 22 -39.27 -21.88 38.65
CA SER A 22 -38.24 -21.04 39.27
C SER A 22 -36.87 -21.72 39.41
N THR A 23 -35.83 -21.10 38.85
CA THR A 23 -34.48 -21.16 39.40
C THR A 23 -33.91 -19.75 39.37
N ALA A 24 -33.54 -19.22 40.54
CA ALA A 24 -32.92 -17.90 40.67
C ALA A 24 -31.65 -17.84 39.82
N SER A 25 -31.62 -16.97 38.81
CA SER A 25 -30.40 -16.64 38.08
C SER A 25 -29.89 -15.28 38.58
N ALA A 26 -28.83 -15.33 39.39
CA ALA A 26 -28.03 -14.14 39.71
C ALA A 26 -27.45 -13.59 38.40
N GLN A 27 -27.84 -12.39 38.02
CA GLN A 27 -27.29 -11.71 36.84
C GLN A 27 -25.94 -11.10 37.24
N VAL A 28 -24.85 -11.81 36.94
CA VAL A 28 -23.49 -11.26 36.97
C VAL A 28 -23.39 -10.20 35.89
N ARG A 29 -23.28 -8.93 36.28
CA ARG A 29 -22.95 -7.84 35.37
C ARG A 29 -21.46 -7.94 35.04
N VAL A 30 -21.12 -8.54 33.90
CA VAL A 30 -19.78 -8.45 33.33
C VAL A 30 -19.64 -7.04 32.76
N GLY A 31 -18.69 -6.27 33.30
CA GLY A 31 -18.34 -4.97 32.73
C GLY A 31 -17.83 -5.15 31.31
N GLU A 32 -18.33 -4.33 30.39
CA GLU A 32 -17.87 -4.27 29.02
C GLU A 32 -16.46 -3.67 29.02
N ASP A 33 -15.44 -4.53 28.93
CA ASP A 33 -14.07 -4.09 28.67
C ASP A 33 -14.04 -3.38 27.32
N VAL A 34 -13.79 -2.08 27.35
CA VAL A 34 -13.55 -1.26 26.16
C VAL A 34 -12.23 -1.72 25.54
N GLN A 35 -12.31 -2.61 24.55
CA GLN A 35 -11.20 -2.94 23.67
C GLN A 35 -10.88 -1.71 22.82
N ASP A 36 -9.88 -0.94 23.26
CA ASP A 36 -9.15 0.01 22.44
C ASP A 36 -8.35 -0.80 21.40
N ASP A 37 -9.03 -1.21 20.34
CA ASP A 37 -8.40 -1.83 19.18
C ASP A 37 -7.62 -0.75 18.45
N VAL A 38 -6.33 -0.66 18.75
CA VAL A 38 -5.37 0.08 17.93
C VAL A 38 -5.32 -0.60 16.57
N GLN A 39 -6.24 -0.21 15.68
CA GLN A 39 -6.26 -0.56 14.28
C GLN A 39 -5.00 0.01 13.63
N VAL A 40 -3.89 -0.75 13.70
CA VAL A 40 -2.73 -0.51 12.86
C VAL A 40 -3.17 -0.83 11.43
N SER A 41 -3.72 0.18 10.76
CA SER A 41 -3.95 0.11 9.33
C SER A 41 -2.60 -0.23 8.67
N ASP A 42 -2.51 -1.41 8.04
CA ASP A 42 -1.33 -1.78 7.24
C ASP A 42 -1.30 -0.85 6.03
N THR A 43 -0.70 0.33 6.21
CA THR A 43 -0.53 1.25 5.09
C THR A 43 0.38 0.58 4.08
N GLY A 44 -0.13 0.42 2.85
CA GLY A 44 0.61 -0.18 1.76
C GLY A 44 1.95 0.53 1.52
N THR A 45 2.90 -0.17 0.90
CA THR A 45 4.19 0.44 0.55
C THR A 45 3.97 1.46 -0.57
N THR A 46 4.45 2.68 -0.35
CA THR A 46 4.41 3.75 -1.35
C THR A 46 5.82 4.19 -1.70
N PHE A 47 6.07 4.45 -2.98
CA PHE A 47 7.33 4.92 -3.51
C PHE A 47 7.27 6.42 -3.78
N TYR A 48 8.41 7.08 -3.59
CA TYR A 48 8.59 8.50 -3.79
C TYR A 48 9.84 8.78 -4.60
N CYS A 49 9.75 9.76 -5.49
CA CYS A 49 10.92 10.42 -6.04
C CYS A 49 11.32 11.57 -5.10
N VAL A 50 12.56 11.58 -4.64
CA VAL A 50 13.09 12.59 -3.72
C VAL A 50 14.40 13.18 -4.24
N ASN A 51 14.67 14.42 -3.88
CA ASN A 51 16.01 15.00 -4.05
C ASN A 51 16.95 14.39 -2.98
N SER A 52 18.10 13.90 -3.40
CA SER A 52 19.09 13.25 -2.55
C SER A 52 20.49 13.66 -3.00
N GLY A 53 21.12 14.56 -2.23
CA GLY A 53 22.51 14.98 -2.45
C GLY A 53 22.78 15.54 -3.87
N GLY A 54 21.86 16.37 -4.39
CA GLY A 54 21.96 16.95 -5.73
C GLY A 54 21.60 15.99 -6.88
N ASN A 55 21.16 14.78 -6.56
CA ASN A 55 20.59 13.81 -7.50
C ASN A 55 19.12 13.54 -7.16
N PHE A 56 18.47 12.70 -7.96
CA PHE A 56 17.14 12.20 -7.67
C PHE A 56 17.20 10.74 -7.25
N ALA A 57 16.35 10.32 -6.32
CA ALA A 57 16.31 8.96 -5.82
C ALA A 57 14.89 8.45 -5.66
N THR A 58 14.69 7.17 -5.94
CA THR A 58 13.45 6.47 -5.60
C THR A 58 13.62 5.80 -4.25
N ILE A 59 12.73 6.11 -3.30
CA ILE A 59 12.66 5.50 -1.97
C ILE A 59 11.29 4.88 -1.75
N ALA A 60 11.20 3.88 -0.88
CA ALA A 60 9.93 3.34 -0.36
C ALA A 60 9.65 3.85 1.06
N GLU A 61 8.38 4.06 1.36
CA GLU A 61 7.83 4.32 2.70
C GLU A 61 6.75 3.29 3.04
N ARG A 62 6.74 2.82 4.28
CA ARG A 62 5.66 1.99 4.83
C ARG A 62 5.50 2.28 6.32
N ASN A 63 4.29 2.52 6.79
CA ASN A 63 4.00 2.81 8.20
C ASN A 63 4.90 3.95 8.75
N GLY A 64 5.06 5.01 7.96
CA GLY A 64 5.89 6.18 8.29
C GLY A 64 7.41 5.95 8.27
N ARG A 65 7.89 4.74 7.92
CA ARG A 65 9.32 4.42 7.84
C ARG A 65 9.80 4.44 6.40
N ARG A 66 10.83 5.25 6.13
CA ARG A 66 11.49 5.36 4.82
C ARG A 66 12.69 4.43 4.72
N THR A 67 12.89 3.90 3.53
CA THR A 67 14.08 3.13 3.14
C THR A 67 15.23 4.04 2.73
N ALA A 68 16.45 3.48 2.67
CA ALA A 68 17.53 4.09 1.90
C ALA A 68 17.16 4.14 0.40
N PRO A 69 17.82 5.00 -0.41
CA PRO A 69 17.63 5.03 -1.86
C PRO A 69 17.70 3.63 -2.50
N ILE A 70 16.64 3.25 -3.21
CA ILE A 70 16.56 2.00 -3.98
C ILE A 70 17.20 2.21 -5.35
N PHE A 71 16.88 3.34 -5.99
CA PHE A 71 17.49 3.78 -7.24
C PHE A 71 18.00 5.20 -7.10
N VAL A 72 19.17 5.49 -7.64
CA VAL A 72 19.73 6.84 -7.74
C VAL A 72 19.90 7.21 -9.21
N TRP A 73 19.26 8.28 -9.62
CA TRP A 73 19.16 8.73 -11.00
C TRP A 73 20.20 9.81 -11.26
N ARG A 74 21.16 9.52 -12.16
CA ARG A 74 22.30 10.43 -12.43
C ARG A 74 22.52 10.74 -13.91
N THR A 75 22.29 9.75 -14.79
CA THR A 75 22.63 9.90 -16.21
C THR A 75 21.60 10.75 -16.98
N ARG A 76 22.09 11.48 -17.98
CA ARG A 76 21.29 12.23 -18.97
C ARG A 76 21.34 11.62 -20.37
N GLU A 77 21.88 10.41 -20.52
CA GLU A 77 22.10 9.78 -21.83
C GLU A 77 20.81 9.46 -22.61
N PHE A 78 19.67 9.40 -21.94
CA PHE A 78 18.36 9.11 -22.54
C PHE A 78 17.67 10.34 -23.17
N GLY A 79 18.40 11.44 -23.31
CA GLY A 79 17.89 12.67 -23.92
C GLY A 79 17.04 13.52 -22.96
N ARG A 80 16.45 14.58 -23.53
CA ARG A 80 15.76 15.63 -22.76
C ARG A 80 14.42 15.20 -22.17
N ASP A 81 13.82 14.14 -22.71
CA ASP A 81 12.54 13.59 -22.24
C ASP A 81 12.70 12.60 -21.09
N TYR A 82 13.95 12.19 -20.82
CA TYR A 82 14.31 11.21 -19.79
C TYR A 82 15.47 11.72 -18.94
N THR A 83 15.32 12.95 -18.44
CA THR A 83 16.21 13.49 -17.40
C THR A 83 16.18 12.63 -16.13
N PRO A 84 17.19 12.72 -15.24
CA PRO A 84 17.19 12.02 -13.96
C PRO A 84 15.90 12.16 -13.15
N GLU A 85 15.34 13.37 -13.10
CA GLU A 85 14.07 13.65 -12.40
C GLU A 85 12.88 12.96 -13.07
N GLN A 86 12.75 13.09 -14.40
CA GLN A 86 11.66 12.45 -15.14
C GLN A 86 11.71 10.93 -15.00
N ARG A 87 12.89 10.32 -15.11
CA ARG A 87 13.06 8.88 -14.92
C ARG A 87 12.71 8.45 -13.50
N CYS A 88 13.14 9.23 -12.51
CA CYS A 88 12.78 9.01 -11.11
C CYS A 88 11.27 9.00 -10.90
N ASN A 89 10.55 9.98 -11.45
CA ASN A 89 9.09 10.05 -11.37
C ASN A 89 8.41 8.89 -12.09
N LEU A 90 8.79 8.61 -13.35
CA LEU A 90 8.22 7.51 -14.15
C LEU A 90 8.40 6.15 -13.48
N VAL A 91 9.57 5.88 -12.91
CA VAL A 91 9.85 4.60 -12.24
C VAL A 91 9.11 4.51 -10.91
N THR A 92 9.04 5.61 -10.17
CA THR A 92 8.24 5.70 -8.94
C THR A 92 6.77 5.38 -9.21
N GLU A 93 6.19 5.97 -10.26
CA GLU A 93 4.81 5.71 -10.67
C GLU A 93 4.59 4.24 -11.02
N ARG A 94 5.48 3.64 -11.82
CA ARG A 94 5.40 2.23 -12.21
C ARG A 94 5.48 1.28 -11.00
N LEU A 95 6.35 1.58 -10.03
CA LEU A 95 6.46 0.81 -8.79
C LEU A 95 5.21 0.94 -7.92
N ASN A 96 4.65 2.14 -7.81
CA ASN A 96 3.39 2.36 -7.10
C ASN A 96 2.25 1.57 -7.75
N ASN A 97 2.13 1.60 -9.08
CA ASN A 97 1.14 0.83 -9.81
C ASN A 97 1.32 -0.68 -9.59
N ALA A 98 2.55 -1.19 -9.72
CA ALA A 98 2.85 -2.61 -9.49
C ALA A 98 2.53 -3.04 -8.05
N THR A 99 2.85 -2.19 -7.07
CA THR A 99 2.61 -2.47 -5.65
C THR A 99 1.13 -2.42 -5.30
N ALA A 100 0.38 -1.46 -5.86
CA ALA A 100 -1.06 -1.36 -5.70
C ALA A 100 -1.76 -2.60 -6.28
N GLN A 101 -1.36 -3.05 -7.47
CA GLN A 101 -1.86 -4.29 -8.07
C GLN A 101 -1.50 -5.54 -7.25
N ASN A 102 -0.44 -5.46 -6.44
CA ASN A 102 -0.02 -6.50 -5.51
C ASN A 102 -0.54 -6.29 -4.07
N GLY A 103 -1.70 -5.63 -3.92
CA GLY A 103 -2.36 -5.44 -2.63
C GLY A 103 -1.60 -4.52 -1.66
N GLY A 104 -0.80 -3.59 -2.17
CA GLY A 104 0.00 -2.65 -1.38
C GLY A 104 1.26 -3.28 -0.77
N ARG A 105 1.64 -4.49 -1.18
CA ARG A 105 2.76 -5.25 -0.57
C ARG A 105 3.88 -5.48 -1.58
N LEU A 106 5.11 -5.58 -1.08
CA LEU A 106 6.26 -5.99 -1.89
C LEU A 106 6.48 -7.51 -1.90
N ARG A 107 5.74 -8.27 -1.06
CA ARG A 107 5.85 -9.73 -1.03
C ARG A 107 5.44 -10.29 -2.40
N ASN A 108 6.29 -11.14 -2.96
CA ASN A 108 6.13 -11.70 -4.31
C ASN A 108 6.16 -10.65 -5.44
N LEU A 109 6.60 -9.42 -5.18
CA LEU A 109 6.96 -8.46 -6.22
C LEU A 109 8.48 -8.48 -6.36
N LEU A 110 8.97 -9.18 -7.37
CA LEU A 110 10.39 -9.37 -7.61
C LEU A 110 10.87 -8.42 -8.70
N LEU A 111 12.13 -8.01 -8.62
CA LEU A 111 12.80 -7.31 -9.71
C LEU A 111 13.65 -8.31 -10.49
N THR A 112 13.60 -8.21 -11.81
CA THR A 112 14.46 -9.00 -12.69
C THR A 112 14.93 -8.14 -13.87
N THR A 113 15.85 -8.69 -14.66
CA THR A 113 16.44 -8.04 -15.83
C THR A 113 16.09 -8.80 -17.10
N GLY A 114 16.07 -8.09 -18.24
CA GLY A 114 15.79 -8.71 -19.53
C GLY A 114 16.02 -7.74 -20.69
N ARG A 115 15.43 -8.04 -21.85
CA ARG A 115 15.46 -7.15 -23.01
C ARG A 115 14.07 -6.84 -23.51
N VAL A 116 13.78 -5.56 -23.73
CA VAL A 116 12.56 -5.08 -24.40
C VAL A 116 13.00 -4.17 -25.53
N ASN A 117 12.49 -4.40 -26.74
CA ASN A 117 12.90 -3.65 -27.95
C ASN A 117 14.43 -3.60 -28.15
N ARG A 118 15.11 -4.72 -27.86
CA ARG A 118 16.58 -4.88 -27.90
C ARG A 118 17.36 -4.04 -26.88
N LEU A 119 16.70 -3.35 -25.95
CA LEU A 119 17.36 -2.59 -24.88
C LEU A 119 17.41 -3.41 -23.59
N PRO A 120 18.52 -3.36 -22.81
CA PRO A 120 18.60 -3.99 -21.50
C PRO A 120 17.76 -3.23 -20.48
N VAL A 121 16.92 -3.94 -19.72
CA VAL A 121 15.92 -3.32 -18.84
C VAL A 121 15.84 -4.02 -17.48
N VAL A 122 15.33 -3.28 -16.50
CA VAL A 122 14.81 -3.81 -15.23
C VAL A 122 13.28 -3.82 -15.30
N CYS A 123 12.66 -4.91 -14.86
CA CYS A 123 11.21 -5.08 -14.81
C CYS A 123 10.77 -5.70 -13.47
N TYR A 124 9.48 -5.60 -13.17
CA TYR A 124 8.87 -6.30 -12.03
C TYR A 124 8.19 -7.60 -12.49
N VAL A 125 8.22 -8.63 -11.65
CA VAL A 125 7.56 -9.92 -11.90
C VAL A 125 6.97 -10.49 -10.63
N ASN A 126 5.95 -11.33 -10.75
CA ASN A 126 5.31 -12.03 -9.64
C ASN A 126 5.68 -13.52 -9.55
N SER A 127 6.48 -14.01 -10.50
CA SER A 127 7.06 -15.35 -10.51
C SER A 127 8.37 -15.35 -11.32
N ASP A 128 9.18 -16.37 -11.11
CA ASP A 128 10.43 -16.63 -11.85
C ASP A 128 10.18 -17.10 -13.30
N ARG A 129 8.93 -17.37 -13.68
CA ARG A 129 8.54 -17.85 -15.01
C ARG A 129 8.21 -16.72 -16.00
N THR A 130 8.10 -15.48 -15.51
CA THR A 130 7.76 -14.31 -16.33
C THR A 130 9.01 -13.51 -16.65
N GLY A 131 9.21 -13.18 -17.92
CA GLY A 131 10.30 -12.30 -18.38
C GLY A 131 9.88 -10.83 -18.50
N CYS A 132 10.83 -9.96 -18.79
CA CYS A 132 10.54 -8.54 -19.08
C CYS A 132 9.78 -8.39 -20.40
N ASN A 133 8.77 -7.53 -20.38
CA ASN A 133 7.94 -7.13 -21.52
C ASN A 133 7.52 -5.66 -21.35
N SER A 134 6.74 -5.12 -22.29
CA SER A 134 6.31 -3.72 -22.25
C SER A 134 5.39 -3.36 -21.09
N GLN A 135 4.67 -4.33 -20.50
CA GLN A 135 3.70 -4.11 -19.43
C GLN A 135 4.34 -4.09 -18.04
N ASN A 136 5.47 -4.78 -17.87
CA ASN A 136 6.15 -4.90 -16.58
C ASN A 136 7.50 -4.17 -16.52
N LEU A 137 7.88 -3.46 -17.59
CA LEU A 137 9.09 -2.67 -17.65
C LEU A 137 9.08 -1.53 -16.62
N LEU A 138 10.12 -1.46 -15.79
CA LEU A 138 10.36 -0.34 -14.90
C LEU A 138 11.22 0.71 -15.60
N PHE A 139 12.41 0.34 -16.08
CA PHE A 139 13.30 1.25 -16.79
C PHE A 139 14.38 0.53 -17.60
N THR A 140 14.95 1.25 -18.56
CA THR A 140 16.14 0.84 -19.33
C THR A 140 17.41 1.10 -18.53
N LEU A 141 18.34 0.14 -18.55
CA LEU A 141 19.66 0.28 -17.93
C LEU A 141 20.53 1.25 -18.73
N ASP A 142 21.37 2.01 -18.01
CA ASP A 142 22.31 2.92 -18.65
C ASP A 142 23.54 2.18 -19.17
N SER A 143 24.30 2.83 -20.05
CA SER A 143 25.50 2.27 -20.69
C SER A 143 26.57 1.72 -19.73
N ARG A 144 26.56 2.12 -18.45
CA ARG A 144 27.53 1.68 -17.44
C ARG A 144 27.08 0.44 -16.66
N ASN A 145 25.80 0.10 -16.71
CA ASN A 145 25.18 -0.99 -15.95
C ASN A 145 24.44 -1.99 -16.86
N ALA A 146 24.64 -1.89 -18.18
CA ALA A 146 23.98 -2.67 -19.22
C ALA A 146 24.72 -3.96 -19.59
#